data_AF-A0A1H9RJU9-F1
#
_entry.id   AF-A0A1H9RJU9-F1
#
_cell.length_a   1.000
_cell.length_b   1.000
_cell.length_c   1.000
_cell.angle_alpha   90.00
_cell.angle_beta   90.00
_cell.angle_gamma   90.00
#
_symmetry.space_group_name_H-M   'P 1'
#
loop_
_entity.id
_entity.type
_entity.pdbx_description
1 polymer ?
#
loop_
_entity_poly.entity_id
_entity_poly.type
_entity_poly.pdbx_seq_one_letter_code
_entity_poly.pdbx_strand_id
1 'polypeptide(L)'
;MQTDKGIVLASALIEHLRRQLVILPAINTIERASAEAITCANRRIYEALSEPLSDRHRHNLDDLLKRSDIGKTTWLAWLRQSPAKPNSRHMLERLKVWQALDLPTGIERLVHQNRLLKIAREGGQMTPADLAKFEPQRRYATLVALAIEGMATVTDEIIDLHDRILGKLFNAAKNKHQQQFQASGKAINAKVRLYGHIGQALIDAKQSGSDPFAAIEAVMSWDAFAESVTEAQKLAQPEDFDFLHRIGESYATLRRYAPEFLDVLKLRAAPAAKNALDAIEVLRGMNTNNARKVPADAPTDFIKPRWQKLVMTDTGIDRRYYELRALSELKNALRSGDIWVQGSRQFKDFEDYLVPPEKFASLKQSSELPLGVATDCDQYLHDRLTLLETQLATVNRMAQANDLPDAIITESGLKITPLDATVPDAAQALIDQMAMVLPHVKITELLLEVDEWTGFTRHFTHLKAGDLAKDKKLLLTTILADAINLGLTKMAESCPGTTYAKLAWLQAWHIRDETYSTALAELVNAQFRHPFAEHWGDGTTSSSDGQNFRTGSKAESTGHINPKYGSSQGNRATSLLRWTRISGNGQDFSEPHHAAQSPALLRQARRPTARNPQQAARPAGHRHDHALRHPVRL
;
A
#
# COMPACT_ATOMS: atom_id res chain seq x y z
N MET A 1 -15.27 -15.12 20.84
CA MET A 1 -15.96 -15.55 19.59
C MET A 1 -15.26 -14.88 18.41
N GLN A 2 -14.90 -15.63 17.36
CA GLN A 2 -14.13 -15.08 16.22
C GLN A 2 -15.02 -14.57 15.08
N THR A 3 -16.16 -15.22 14.84
CA THR A 3 -17.11 -14.97 13.73
C THR A 3 -18.54 -15.02 14.25
N ASP A 4 -19.47 -14.32 13.57
CA ASP A 4 -20.93 -14.47 13.75
C ASP A 4 -21.62 -14.93 12.46
N LYS A 5 -20.88 -15.47 11.49
CA LYS A 5 -21.45 -16.15 10.32
C LYS A 5 -22.21 -17.40 10.79
N GLY A 6 -23.54 -17.38 10.73
CA GLY A 6 -24.40 -18.48 11.21
C GLY A 6 -24.01 -19.85 10.67
N ILE A 7 -23.70 -19.95 9.37
CA ILE A 7 -23.28 -21.21 8.73
C ILE A 7 -21.98 -21.77 9.33
N VAL A 8 -20.99 -20.92 9.66
CA VAL A 8 -19.72 -21.37 10.24
C VAL A 8 -19.93 -21.88 11.67
N LEU A 9 -20.82 -21.24 12.43
CA LEU A 9 -21.18 -21.68 13.77
C LEU A 9 -21.99 -22.98 13.75
N ALA A 10 -22.94 -23.10 12.82
CA ALA A 10 -23.72 -24.32 12.62
C ALA A 10 -22.83 -25.50 12.21
N SER A 11 -21.90 -25.30 11.27
CA SER A 11 -20.92 -26.32 10.86
C SER A 11 -20.01 -26.73 12.02
N ALA A 12 -19.46 -25.77 12.78
CA ALA A 12 -18.64 -26.06 13.95
C ALA A 12 -19.42 -26.79 15.07
N LEU A 13 -20.70 -26.45 15.27
CA LEU A 13 -21.58 -27.14 16.21
C LEU A 13 -21.90 -28.56 15.75
N ILE A 14 -22.22 -28.76 14.46
CA ILE A 14 -22.43 -30.09 13.86
C ILE A 14 -21.17 -30.95 14.00
N GLU A 15 -19.99 -30.39 13.72
CA GLU A 15 -18.72 -31.11 13.85
C GLU A 15 -18.41 -31.44 15.32
N HIS A 16 -18.63 -30.50 16.24
CA HIS A 16 -18.46 -30.75 17.67
C HIS A 16 -19.38 -31.86 18.19
N LEU A 17 -20.67 -31.83 17.82
CA LEU A 17 -21.64 -32.88 18.17
C LEU A 17 -21.22 -34.25 17.60
N ARG A 18 -20.76 -34.30 16.34
CA ARG A 18 -20.22 -35.52 15.73
C ARG A 18 -19.00 -36.06 16.46
N ARG A 19 -18.03 -35.20 16.82
CA ARG A 19 -16.85 -35.57 17.61
C ARG A 19 -17.22 -36.10 19.01
N GLN A 20 -18.31 -35.60 19.59
CA GLN A 20 -18.87 -36.07 20.86
C GLN A 20 -19.84 -37.27 20.70
N LEU A 21 -19.99 -37.83 19.50
CA LEU A 21 -20.91 -38.93 19.18
C LEU A 21 -22.39 -38.64 19.51
N VAL A 22 -22.78 -37.36 19.51
CA VAL A 22 -24.15 -36.91 19.77
C VAL A 22 -24.96 -36.88 18.48
N ILE A 23 -26.19 -37.43 18.52
CA ILE A 23 -27.14 -37.38 17.40
C ILE A 23 -27.47 -35.92 17.09
N LEU A 24 -27.37 -35.53 15.82
CA LEU A 24 -27.66 -34.17 15.38
C LEU A 24 -29.14 -33.82 15.61
N PRO A 25 -29.45 -32.71 16.31
CA PRO A 25 -30.82 -32.27 16.48
C PRO A 25 -31.37 -31.68 15.16
N ALA A 26 -32.68 -31.44 15.12
CA ALA A 26 -33.34 -30.79 13.98
C ALA A 26 -32.69 -29.44 13.63
N ILE A 27 -32.65 -29.08 12.35
CA ILE A 27 -31.97 -27.88 11.82
C ILE A 27 -32.39 -26.61 12.58
N ASN A 28 -33.70 -26.42 12.82
CA ASN A 28 -34.22 -25.27 13.57
C ASN A 28 -33.62 -25.14 14.99
N THR A 29 -33.23 -26.25 15.62
CA THR A 29 -32.55 -26.25 16.93
C THR A 29 -31.09 -25.80 16.79
N ILE A 30 -30.40 -26.23 15.73
CA ILE A 30 -29.02 -25.81 15.40
C ILE A 30 -28.98 -24.30 15.10
N GLU A 31 -29.95 -23.81 14.31
CA GLU A 31 -30.11 -22.39 14.00
C GLU A 31 -30.38 -21.56 15.26
N ARG A 32 -31.35 -21.98 16.09
CA ARG A 32 -31.65 -21.30 17.36
C ARG A 32 -30.45 -21.27 18.31
N ALA A 33 -29.76 -22.40 18.50
CA ALA A 33 -28.57 -22.47 19.33
C ALA A 33 -27.45 -21.55 18.81
N SER A 34 -27.28 -21.48 17.49
CA SER A 34 -26.31 -20.57 16.85
C SER A 34 -26.68 -19.09 17.06
N ALA A 35 -27.96 -18.72 16.92
CA ALA A 35 -28.45 -17.37 17.15
C ALA A 35 -28.35 -16.95 18.62
N GLU A 36 -28.64 -17.86 19.55
CA GLU A 36 -28.48 -17.64 20.99
C GLU A 36 -26.99 -17.48 21.37
N ALA A 37 -26.11 -18.31 20.81
CA ALA A 37 -24.67 -18.19 20.98
C ALA A 37 -24.12 -16.83 20.46
N ILE A 38 -24.59 -16.36 19.29
CA ILE A 38 -24.27 -15.01 18.78
C ILE A 38 -24.75 -13.93 19.76
N THR A 39 -25.98 -14.04 20.27
CA THR A 39 -26.57 -13.04 21.17
C THR A 39 -25.81 -12.97 22.50
N CYS A 40 -25.53 -14.13 23.11
CA CYS A 40 -24.75 -14.24 24.34
C CYS A 40 -23.31 -13.74 24.15
N ALA A 41 -22.66 -14.07 23.02
CA ALA A 41 -21.32 -13.61 22.72
C ALA A 41 -21.26 -12.09 22.45
N ASN A 42 -22.23 -11.51 21.76
CA ASN A 42 -22.30 -10.06 21.54
C ASN A 42 -22.44 -9.31 22.87
N ARG A 43 -23.29 -9.80 23.79
CA ARG A 43 -23.39 -9.24 25.15
C ARG A 43 -22.05 -9.28 25.90
N ARG A 44 -21.37 -10.44 25.92
CA ARG A 44 -20.03 -10.59 26.52
C ARG A 44 -18.97 -9.68 25.87
N ILE A 45 -19.06 -9.45 24.56
CA ILE A 45 -18.17 -8.52 23.83
C ILE A 45 -18.42 -7.07 24.25
N TYR A 46 -19.68 -6.67 24.43
CA TYR A 46 -20.00 -5.31 24.91
C TYR A 46 -19.62 -5.13 26.38
N GLU A 47 -19.85 -6.13 27.24
CA GLU A 47 -19.40 -6.16 28.63
C GLU A 47 -17.87 -5.99 28.70
N ALA A 48 -17.09 -6.82 27.99
CA ALA A 48 -15.62 -6.76 27.97
C ALA A 48 -15.03 -5.43 27.47
N LEU A 49 -15.73 -4.71 26.58
CA LEU A 49 -15.31 -3.39 26.09
C LEU A 49 -15.81 -2.21 26.94
N SER A 50 -16.68 -2.43 27.93
CA SER A 50 -17.29 -1.36 28.74
C SER A 50 -17.03 -1.46 30.25
N GLU A 51 -16.70 -2.65 30.75
CA GLU A 51 -16.28 -2.91 32.13
C GLU A 51 -14.94 -2.23 32.50
N PRO A 52 -13.88 -2.24 31.67
CA PRO A 52 -12.61 -1.56 32.01
C PRO A 52 -12.67 -0.02 31.99
N LEU A 53 -13.81 0.56 31.60
CA LEU A 53 -13.95 2.01 31.43
C LEU A 53 -14.28 2.70 32.75
N SER A 54 -13.39 3.61 33.17
CA SER A 54 -13.69 4.57 34.24
C SER A 54 -14.80 5.53 33.85
N ASP A 55 -15.43 6.19 34.84
CA ASP A 55 -16.46 7.20 34.57
C ASP A 55 -15.91 8.40 33.79
N ARG A 56 -14.62 8.73 33.93
CA ARG A 56 -13.92 9.71 33.08
C ARG A 56 -13.90 9.26 31.61
N HIS A 57 -13.61 7.98 31.34
CA HIS A 57 -13.63 7.44 29.98
C HIS A 57 -15.05 7.46 29.39
N ARG A 58 -16.06 7.09 30.19
CA ARG A 58 -17.47 7.13 29.79
C ARG A 58 -17.92 8.55 29.45
N HIS A 59 -17.55 9.54 30.26
CA HIS A 59 -17.83 10.96 30.01
C HIS A 59 -17.19 11.43 28.70
N ASN A 60 -15.89 11.18 28.52
CA ASN A 60 -15.15 11.55 27.31
C ASN A 60 -15.75 10.90 26.04
N LEU A 61 -16.24 9.65 26.14
CA LEU A 61 -16.91 8.96 25.02
C LEU A 61 -18.30 9.55 24.73
N ASP A 62 -19.09 9.89 25.75
CA ASP A 62 -20.38 10.56 25.56
C ASP A 62 -20.23 12.00 25.02
N ASP A 63 -19.13 12.69 25.35
CA ASP A 63 -18.77 13.99 24.76
C ASP A 63 -18.55 13.92 23.24
N LEU A 64 -18.09 12.78 22.71
CA LEU A 64 -17.99 12.58 21.26
C LEU A 64 -19.34 12.74 20.54
N LEU A 65 -20.45 12.46 21.23
CA LEU A 65 -21.80 12.59 20.70
C LEU A 65 -22.36 14.02 20.77
N LYS A 66 -21.74 14.91 21.57
CA LYS A 66 -22.13 16.31 21.72
C LYS A 66 -21.58 17.18 20.58
N ARG A 67 -22.15 18.39 20.41
CA ARG A 67 -21.64 19.37 19.43
C ARG A 67 -20.21 19.79 19.77
N SER A 68 -19.35 19.84 18.76
CA SER A 68 -18.00 20.40 18.87
C SER A 68 -18.06 21.93 19.00
N ASP A 69 -17.10 22.52 19.69
CA ASP A 69 -16.79 23.95 19.66
C ASP A 69 -16.28 24.42 18.28
N ILE A 70 -15.55 23.56 17.57
CA ILE A 70 -14.91 23.84 16.26
C ILE A 70 -15.92 23.91 15.08
N GLY A 71 -17.24 23.88 15.31
CA GLY A 71 -18.22 24.10 14.25
C GLY A 71 -19.66 23.66 14.55
N LYS A 72 -20.44 23.39 13.51
CA LYS A 72 -21.84 22.93 13.63
C LYS A 72 -22.00 21.40 13.75
N THR A 73 -20.89 20.67 13.75
CA THR A 73 -20.82 19.19 13.81
C THR A 73 -20.77 18.68 15.26
N THR A 74 -20.86 17.36 15.46
CA THR A 74 -20.42 16.74 16.72
C THR A 74 -18.93 16.46 16.69
N TRP A 75 -18.33 16.23 17.86
CA TRP A 75 -16.93 15.79 17.98
C TRP A 75 -16.66 14.53 17.16
N LEU A 76 -17.51 13.49 17.28
CA LEU A 76 -17.39 12.25 16.49
C LEU A 76 -17.48 12.50 14.99
N ALA A 77 -18.37 13.40 14.55
CA ALA A 77 -18.53 13.72 13.14
C ALA A 77 -17.30 14.48 12.59
N TRP A 78 -16.73 15.41 13.36
CA TRP A 78 -15.49 16.11 13.02
C TRP A 78 -14.29 15.16 12.97
N LEU A 79 -14.13 14.29 13.97
CA LEU A 79 -13.04 13.30 14.02
C LEU A 79 -13.07 12.32 12.84
N ARG A 80 -14.27 11.98 12.34
CA ARG A 80 -14.47 11.11 11.19
C ARG A 80 -14.35 11.80 9.83
N GLN A 81 -14.28 13.13 9.77
CA GLN A 81 -14.07 13.85 8.52
C GLN A 81 -12.58 13.79 8.11
N SER A 82 -12.27 13.04 7.05
CA SER A 82 -10.99 13.19 6.36
C SER A 82 -10.96 14.55 5.65
N PRO A 83 -9.90 15.37 5.80
CA PRO A 83 -9.84 16.69 5.21
C PRO A 83 -9.70 16.60 3.68
N ALA A 84 -10.51 17.37 2.95
CA ALA A 84 -10.51 17.40 1.49
C ALA A 84 -9.15 17.80 0.85
N LYS A 85 -8.28 18.46 1.63
CA LYS A 85 -6.86 18.66 1.30
C LYS A 85 -6.01 18.19 2.49
N PRO A 86 -4.94 17.41 2.29
CA PRO A 86 -4.09 16.95 3.37
C PRO A 86 -3.43 18.13 4.09
N ASN A 87 -3.85 18.38 5.34
CA ASN A 87 -3.36 19.44 6.21
C ASN A 87 -2.76 18.81 7.47
N SER A 88 -1.44 18.90 7.66
CA SER A 88 -0.74 18.24 8.76
C SER A 88 -1.28 18.65 10.13
N ARG A 89 -1.55 19.94 10.35
CA ARG A 89 -2.06 20.44 11.62
C ARG A 89 -3.40 19.80 11.99
N HIS A 90 -4.37 19.81 11.08
CA HIS A 90 -5.70 19.23 11.32
C HIS A 90 -5.64 17.72 11.60
N MET A 91 -4.74 16.99 10.93
CA MET A 91 -4.55 15.55 11.18
C MET A 91 -3.97 15.28 12.56
N LEU A 92 -2.95 16.05 12.96
CA LEU A 92 -2.32 15.97 14.28
C LEU A 92 -3.31 16.36 15.39
N GLU A 93 -4.14 17.38 15.18
CA GLU A 93 -5.24 17.76 16.09
C GLU A 93 -6.27 16.62 16.23
N ARG A 94 -6.69 15.97 15.13
CA ARG A 94 -7.57 14.76 15.18
C ARG A 94 -6.97 13.65 16.03
N LEU A 95 -5.68 13.34 15.86
CA LEU A 95 -5.02 12.28 16.64
C LEU A 95 -4.88 12.65 18.13
N LYS A 96 -4.55 13.90 18.45
CA LYS A 96 -4.50 14.41 19.83
C LYS A 96 -5.85 14.26 20.54
N VAL A 97 -6.96 14.58 19.88
CA VAL A 97 -8.31 14.41 20.45
C VAL A 97 -8.66 12.93 20.64
N TRP A 98 -8.31 12.03 19.69
CA TRP A 98 -8.47 10.58 19.91
C TRP A 98 -7.64 10.06 21.08
N GLN A 99 -6.40 10.53 21.24
CA GLN A 99 -5.52 10.13 22.34
C GLN A 99 -5.99 10.68 23.69
N ALA A 100 -6.61 11.87 23.73
CA ALA A 100 -7.18 12.47 24.93
C ALA A 100 -8.35 11.68 25.55
N LEU A 101 -8.93 10.72 24.83
CA LEU A 101 -9.86 9.75 25.42
C LEU A 101 -9.19 8.85 26.48
N ASP A 102 -7.88 8.67 26.39
CA ASP A 102 -7.03 7.97 27.36
C ASP A 102 -7.56 6.55 27.71
N LEU A 103 -8.01 5.82 26.68
CA LEU A 103 -8.62 4.50 26.83
C LEU A 103 -7.65 3.48 27.47
N PRO A 104 -8.15 2.52 28.26
CA PRO A 104 -7.32 1.50 28.89
C PRO A 104 -6.42 0.76 27.89
N THR A 105 -5.11 0.68 28.19
CA THR A 105 -4.14 0.06 27.29
C THR A 105 -4.43 -1.44 27.14
N GLY A 106 -4.56 -1.93 25.90
CA GLY A 106 -4.85 -3.34 25.63
C GLY A 106 -6.35 -3.69 25.61
N ILE A 107 -7.26 -2.72 25.77
CA ILE A 107 -8.71 -2.95 25.67
C ILE A 107 -9.11 -3.57 24.33
N GLU A 108 -8.37 -3.27 23.26
CA GLU A 108 -8.54 -3.86 21.93
C GLU A 108 -8.24 -5.36 21.86
N ARG A 109 -7.48 -5.89 22.83
CA ARG A 109 -7.05 -7.29 22.92
C ARG A 109 -8.04 -8.18 23.69
N LEU A 110 -8.97 -7.57 24.43
CA LEU A 110 -10.01 -8.29 25.19
C LEU A 110 -11.06 -8.98 24.29
N VAL A 111 -11.14 -8.55 23.03
CA VAL A 111 -12.08 -9.07 22.03
C VAL A 111 -11.35 -9.46 20.75
N HIS A 112 -11.92 -10.38 19.97
CA HIS A 112 -11.32 -10.78 18.71
C HIS A 112 -11.36 -9.64 17.69
N GLN A 113 -10.24 -9.37 17.00
CA GLN A 113 -10.09 -8.22 16.09
C GLN A 113 -11.23 -8.11 15.05
N ASN A 114 -11.65 -9.23 14.45
CA ASN A 114 -12.76 -9.24 13.48
C ASN A 114 -14.10 -8.75 14.09
N ARG A 115 -14.34 -8.97 15.38
CA ARG A 115 -15.52 -8.45 16.09
C ARG A 115 -15.40 -6.96 16.33
N LEU A 116 -14.22 -6.50 16.78
CA LEU A 116 -13.93 -5.08 17.00
C LEU A 116 -14.10 -4.27 15.71
N LEU A 117 -13.50 -4.74 14.61
CA LEU A 117 -13.63 -4.11 13.29
C LEU A 117 -15.07 -4.09 12.76
N LYS A 118 -15.85 -5.16 13.00
CA LYS A 118 -17.27 -5.18 12.64
C LYS A 118 -18.07 -4.13 13.41
N ILE A 119 -17.89 -4.06 14.72
CA ILE A 119 -18.56 -3.06 15.58
C ILE A 119 -18.16 -1.63 15.18
N ALA A 120 -16.87 -1.39 14.93
CA ALA A 120 -16.37 -0.10 14.44
C ALA A 120 -16.98 0.29 13.08
N ARG A 121 -17.11 -0.68 12.15
CA ARG A 121 -17.75 -0.46 10.84
C ARG A 121 -19.25 -0.17 10.98
N GLU A 122 -19.97 -0.91 11.81
CA GLU A 122 -21.40 -0.68 12.09
C GLU A 122 -21.66 0.68 12.71
N GLY A 123 -20.96 1.02 13.79
CA GLY A 123 -21.00 2.37 14.38
C GLY A 123 -20.53 3.45 13.41
N GLY A 124 -19.65 3.08 12.48
CA GLY A 124 -19.14 3.94 11.41
C GLY A 124 -20.20 4.37 10.40
N GLN A 125 -21.32 3.65 10.25
CA GLN A 125 -22.42 4.06 9.38
C GLN A 125 -23.52 4.83 10.12
N MET A 126 -23.50 4.80 11.46
CA MET A 126 -24.51 5.43 12.30
C MET A 126 -24.25 6.92 12.52
N THR A 127 -25.33 7.69 12.74
CA THR A 127 -25.22 9.07 13.20
C THR A 127 -24.96 9.10 14.72
N PRO A 128 -24.38 10.20 15.26
CA PRO A 128 -24.24 10.38 16.70
C PRO A 128 -25.57 10.26 17.47
N ALA A 129 -26.67 10.70 16.86
CA ALA A 129 -28.01 10.58 17.43
C ALA A 129 -28.54 9.14 17.46
N ASP A 130 -28.07 8.26 16.58
CA ASP A 130 -28.44 6.83 16.60
C ASP A 130 -27.61 6.06 17.62
N LEU A 131 -26.31 6.38 17.72
CA LEU A 131 -25.42 5.84 18.77
C LEU A 131 -25.90 6.24 20.18
N ALA A 132 -26.41 7.46 20.35
CA ALA A 132 -26.97 7.93 21.62
C ALA A 132 -28.18 7.11 22.11
N LYS A 133 -28.93 6.47 21.20
CA LYS A 133 -30.13 5.66 21.52
C LYS A 133 -29.79 4.24 22.00
N PHE A 134 -28.54 3.80 21.90
CA PHE A 134 -28.13 2.48 22.37
C PHE A 134 -28.11 2.39 23.91
N GLU A 135 -28.37 1.19 24.39
CA GLU A 135 -28.14 0.80 25.78
C GLU A 135 -26.67 1.05 26.18
N PRO A 136 -26.37 1.46 27.42
CA PRO A 136 -25.04 1.98 27.78
C PRO A 136 -23.87 1.05 27.43
N GLN A 137 -23.98 -0.25 27.70
CA GLN A 137 -22.93 -1.23 27.37
C GLN A 137 -22.60 -1.23 25.87
N ARG A 138 -23.62 -1.35 25.01
CA ARG A 138 -23.45 -1.32 23.55
C ARG A 138 -22.98 0.04 23.05
N ARG A 139 -23.49 1.14 23.62
CA ARG A 139 -23.06 2.51 23.28
C ARG A 139 -21.55 2.66 23.51
N TYR A 140 -21.08 2.37 24.72
CA TYR A 140 -19.66 2.49 25.05
C TYR A 140 -18.80 1.52 24.26
N ALA A 141 -19.20 0.25 24.11
CA ALA A 141 -18.45 -0.72 23.30
C ALA A 141 -18.33 -0.28 21.82
N THR A 142 -19.39 0.31 21.26
CA THR A 142 -19.37 0.86 19.88
C THR A 142 -18.48 2.08 19.76
N LEU A 143 -18.51 2.98 20.75
CA LEU A 143 -17.65 4.17 20.79
C LEU A 143 -16.17 3.83 21.02
N VAL A 144 -15.86 2.82 21.84
CA VAL A 144 -14.50 2.28 22.01
C VAL A 144 -13.99 1.68 20.71
N ALA A 145 -14.78 0.85 20.03
CA ALA A 145 -14.40 0.28 18.73
C ALA A 145 -14.16 1.37 17.67
N LEU A 146 -15.02 2.39 17.61
CA LEU A 146 -14.85 3.57 16.77
C LEU A 146 -13.58 4.37 17.09
N ALA A 147 -13.27 4.53 18.38
CA ALA A 147 -12.08 5.27 18.82
C ALA A 147 -10.78 4.54 18.47
N ILE A 148 -10.74 3.21 18.62
CA ILE A 148 -9.56 2.39 18.27
C ILE A 148 -9.32 2.43 16.76
N GLU A 149 -10.34 2.17 15.94
CA GLU A 149 -10.19 2.19 14.47
C GLU A 149 -9.95 3.62 13.94
N GLY A 150 -10.55 4.63 14.58
CA GLY A 150 -10.31 6.04 14.29
C GLY A 150 -8.87 6.45 14.60
N MET A 151 -8.34 6.08 15.77
CA MET A 151 -6.95 6.34 16.15
C MET A 151 -5.96 5.65 15.21
N ALA A 152 -6.21 4.39 14.86
CA ALA A 152 -5.38 3.63 13.92
C ALA A 152 -5.41 4.24 12.50
N THR A 153 -6.59 4.61 12.01
CA THR A 153 -6.75 5.26 10.71
C THR A 153 -6.01 6.58 10.65
N VAL A 154 -6.20 7.46 11.64
CA VAL A 154 -5.54 8.79 11.64
C VAL A 154 -4.03 8.65 11.81
N THR A 155 -3.55 7.68 12.59
CA THR A 155 -2.11 7.37 12.73
C THR A 155 -1.50 6.96 11.39
N ASP A 156 -2.14 6.03 10.67
CA ASP A 156 -1.71 5.62 9.32
C ASP A 156 -1.74 6.83 8.35
N GLU A 157 -2.82 7.61 8.33
CA GLU A 157 -2.98 8.80 7.46
C GLU A 157 -1.87 9.87 7.70
N ILE A 158 -1.41 10.02 8.96
CA ILE A 158 -0.33 10.93 9.36
C ILE A 158 1.04 10.42 8.87
N ILE A 159 1.30 9.13 8.97
CA ILE A 159 2.55 8.52 8.47
C ILE A 159 2.62 8.62 6.93
N ASP A 160 1.50 8.34 6.25
CA ASP A 160 1.38 8.52 4.79
C ASP A 160 1.48 10.01 4.38
N LEU A 161 1.06 10.94 5.24
CA LEU A 161 1.29 12.37 5.01
C LEU A 161 2.77 12.73 5.14
N HIS A 162 3.49 12.18 6.11
CA HIS A 162 4.92 12.38 6.27
C HIS A 162 5.71 11.85 5.05
N ASP A 163 5.39 10.65 4.54
CA ASP A 163 5.98 10.13 3.30
C ASP A 163 5.72 11.09 2.12
N ARG A 164 4.45 11.49 1.91
CA ARG A 164 4.08 12.45 0.85
C ARG A 164 4.81 13.78 0.96
N ILE A 165 5.01 14.32 2.16
CA ILE A 165 5.75 15.57 2.35
C ILE A 165 7.22 15.37 1.99
N LEU A 166 7.90 14.36 2.55
CA LEU A 166 9.31 14.08 2.21
C LEU A 166 9.49 13.79 0.71
N GLY A 167 8.61 12.98 0.11
CA GLY A 167 8.62 12.70 -1.32
C GLY A 167 8.50 13.96 -2.17
N LYS A 168 7.59 14.89 -1.82
CA LYS A 168 7.48 16.19 -2.50
C LYS A 168 8.73 17.05 -2.34
N LEU A 169 9.32 17.11 -1.14
CA LEU A 169 10.54 17.88 -0.86
C LEU A 169 11.74 17.37 -1.67
N PHE A 170 11.99 16.07 -1.65
CA PHE A 170 13.09 15.45 -2.41
C PHE A 170 12.90 15.59 -3.92
N ASN A 171 11.66 15.40 -4.42
CA ASN A 171 11.37 15.57 -5.84
C ASN A 171 11.49 17.03 -6.28
N ALA A 172 11.09 18.01 -5.46
CA ALA A 172 11.28 19.43 -5.76
C ALA A 172 12.77 19.79 -5.87
N ALA A 173 13.59 19.35 -4.90
CA ALA A 173 15.04 19.56 -4.92
C ALA A 173 15.70 18.91 -6.15
N LYS A 174 15.36 17.66 -6.46
CA LYS A 174 15.84 16.93 -7.65
C LYS A 174 15.45 17.63 -8.95
N ASN A 175 14.18 18.03 -9.09
CA ASN A 175 13.68 18.69 -10.28
C ASN A 175 14.34 20.07 -10.47
N LYS A 176 14.50 20.86 -9.39
CA LYS A 176 15.20 22.16 -9.44
C LYS A 176 16.66 22.01 -9.84
N HIS A 177 17.34 20.97 -9.33
CA HIS A 177 18.72 20.65 -9.73
C HIS A 177 18.80 20.26 -11.22
N GLN A 178 17.92 19.37 -11.68
CA GLN A 178 17.85 18.95 -13.09
C GLN A 178 17.52 20.12 -14.03
N GLN A 179 16.58 20.98 -13.67
CA GLN A 179 16.21 22.17 -14.45
C GLN A 179 17.37 23.16 -14.58
N GLN A 180 18.09 23.43 -13.49
CA GLN A 180 19.26 24.30 -13.56
C GLN A 180 20.38 23.69 -14.41
N PHE A 181 20.65 22.39 -14.26
CA PHE A 181 21.63 21.71 -15.11
C PHE A 181 21.25 21.75 -16.59
N GLN A 182 19.98 21.54 -16.92
CA GLN A 182 19.46 21.67 -18.29
C GLN A 182 19.59 23.10 -18.84
N ALA A 183 19.28 24.11 -18.03
CA ALA A 183 19.44 25.53 -18.41
C ALA A 183 20.90 25.89 -18.68
N SER A 184 21.84 25.41 -17.84
CA SER A 184 23.28 25.56 -18.04
C SER A 184 23.85 24.65 -19.15
N GLY A 185 23.10 23.65 -19.62
CA GLY A 185 23.61 22.58 -20.49
C GLY A 185 24.24 23.06 -21.80
N LYS A 186 23.70 24.11 -22.43
CA LYS A 186 24.30 24.72 -23.64
C LYS A 186 25.67 25.36 -23.34
N ALA A 187 25.78 26.07 -22.21
CA ALA A 187 27.02 26.71 -21.79
C ALA A 187 28.07 25.68 -21.36
N ILE A 188 27.66 24.65 -20.61
CA ILE A 188 28.52 23.52 -20.23
C ILE A 188 29.08 22.83 -21.49
N ASN A 189 28.23 22.47 -22.46
CA ASN A 189 28.68 21.84 -23.70
C ASN A 189 29.64 22.73 -24.50
N ALA A 190 29.40 24.04 -24.55
CA ALA A 190 30.31 24.99 -25.20
C ALA A 190 31.70 25.01 -24.53
N LYS A 191 31.77 25.01 -23.19
CA LYS A 191 33.04 24.94 -22.45
C LYS A 191 33.73 23.58 -22.59
N VAL A 192 32.99 22.47 -22.54
CA VAL A 192 33.56 21.13 -22.75
C VAL A 192 34.20 21.00 -24.14
N ARG A 193 33.53 21.51 -25.20
CA ARG A 193 34.12 21.55 -26.55
C ARG A 193 35.35 22.45 -26.63
N LEU A 194 35.31 23.62 -25.99
CA LEU A 194 36.46 24.54 -25.93
C LEU A 194 37.68 23.88 -25.28
N TYR A 195 37.53 23.30 -24.09
CA TYR A 195 38.64 22.61 -23.42
C TYR A 195 39.08 21.33 -24.15
N GLY A 196 38.19 20.68 -24.91
CA GLY A 196 38.57 19.62 -25.83
C GLY A 196 39.53 20.11 -26.93
N HIS A 197 39.23 21.24 -27.57
CA HIS A 197 40.12 21.83 -28.58
C HIS A 197 41.46 22.29 -27.97
N ILE A 198 41.44 22.94 -26.80
CA ILE A 198 42.66 23.36 -26.09
C ILE A 198 43.50 22.14 -25.67
N GLY A 199 42.85 21.09 -25.18
CA GLY A 199 43.50 19.82 -24.85
C GLY A 199 44.16 19.16 -26.06
N GLN A 200 43.50 19.19 -27.23
CA GLN A 200 44.10 18.70 -28.47
C GLN A 200 45.30 19.54 -28.91
N ALA A 201 45.20 20.87 -28.90
CA ALA A 201 46.31 21.76 -29.23
C ALA A 201 47.54 21.54 -28.32
N LEU A 202 47.32 21.27 -27.03
CA LEU A 202 48.38 20.92 -26.07
C LEU A 202 48.98 19.53 -26.33
N ILE A 203 48.18 18.56 -26.78
CA ILE A 203 48.67 17.23 -27.19
C ILE A 203 49.54 17.36 -28.46
N ASP A 204 49.05 18.10 -29.46
CA ASP A 204 49.74 18.30 -30.74
C ASP A 204 51.06 19.04 -30.52
N ALA A 205 51.07 20.11 -29.71
CA ALA A 205 52.28 20.84 -29.32
C ALA A 205 53.30 19.93 -28.60
N LYS A 206 52.83 19.06 -27.69
CA LYS A 206 53.69 18.09 -27.01
C LYS A 206 54.27 17.04 -27.96
N GLN A 207 53.54 16.65 -29.01
CA GLN A 207 54.02 15.71 -30.02
C GLN A 207 55.01 16.36 -31.01
N SER A 208 54.81 17.64 -31.35
CA SER A 208 55.68 18.41 -32.25
C SER A 208 56.89 19.06 -31.56
N GLY A 209 56.96 19.04 -30.23
CA GLY A 209 58.00 19.72 -29.45
C GLY A 209 57.83 21.26 -29.42
N SER A 210 56.64 21.76 -29.67
CA SER A 210 56.30 23.18 -29.71
C SER A 210 55.92 23.72 -28.32
N ASP A 211 55.98 25.05 -28.15
CA ASP A 211 55.60 25.71 -26.88
C ASP A 211 54.11 25.51 -26.56
N PRO A 212 53.77 24.92 -25.38
CA PRO A 212 52.39 24.77 -24.93
C PRO A 212 51.62 26.10 -24.81
N PHE A 213 52.27 27.22 -24.50
CA PHE A 213 51.58 28.49 -24.31
C PHE A 213 51.20 29.14 -25.64
N ALA A 214 52.12 29.18 -26.61
CA ALA A 214 51.80 29.55 -28.00
C ALA A 214 50.67 28.69 -28.61
N ALA A 215 50.58 27.41 -28.25
CA ALA A 215 49.50 26.52 -28.69
C ALA A 215 48.13 26.87 -28.10
N ILE A 216 48.06 27.43 -26.88
CA ILE A 216 46.81 27.97 -26.32
C ILE A 216 46.45 29.29 -27.01
N GLU A 217 47.42 30.19 -27.21
CA GLU A 217 47.20 31.48 -27.89
C GLU A 217 46.67 31.32 -29.32
N ALA A 218 47.11 30.28 -30.03
CA ALA A 218 46.59 29.91 -31.36
C ALA A 218 45.10 29.52 -31.37
N VAL A 219 44.54 29.11 -30.22
CA VAL A 219 43.11 28.80 -30.06
C VAL A 219 42.32 30.02 -29.55
N MET A 220 42.89 30.80 -28.63
CA MET A 220 42.32 32.06 -28.11
C MET A 220 43.33 32.87 -27.30
N SER A 221 43.12 34.19 -27.20
CA SER A 221 43.96 35.05 -26.35
C SER A 221 43.92 34.67 -24.88
N TRP A 222 44.99 34.98 -24.14
CA TRP A 222 45.10 34.71 -22.70
C TRP A 222 43.97 35.31 -21.85
N ASP A 223 43.53 36.52 -22.17
CA ASP A 223 42.42 37.16 -21.45
C ASP A 223 41.12 36.38 -21.65
N ALA A 224 40.82 35.97 -22.89
CA ALA A 224 39.66 35.14 -23.21
C ALA A 224 39.75 33.76 -22.56
N PHE A 225 40.95 33.18 -22.45
CA PHE A 225 41.17 31.94 -21.73
C PHE A 225 40.92 32.11 -20.21
N ALA A 226 41.43 33.15 -19.58
CA ALA A 226 41.25 33.43 -18.15
C ALA A 226 39.76 33.70 -17.80
N GLU A 227 39.05 34.46 -18.63
CA GLU A 227 37.60 34.60 -18.54
C GLU A 227 36.92 33.24 -18.71
N SER A 228 37.34 32.42 -19.69
CA SER A 228 36.74 31.12 -19.93
C SER A 228 36.86 30.16 -18.74
N VAL A 229 38.00 30.18 -18.04
CA VAL A 229 38.26 29.41 -16.82
C VAL A 229 37.37 29.91 -15.67
N THR A 230 37.24 31.21 -15.52
CA THR A 230 36.36 31.82 -14.51
C THR A 230 34.88 31.48 -14.75
N GLU A 231 34.43 31.46 -16.01
CA GLU A 231 33.08 31.01 -16.38
C GLU A 231 32.91 29.51 -16.19
N ALA A 232 33.92 28.70 -16.52
CA ALA A 232 33.89 27.25 -16.31
C ALA A 232 33.80 26.89 -14.82
N GLN A 233 34.52 27.60 -13.95
CA GLN A 233 34.41 27.45 -12.49
C GLN A 233 33.01 27.82 -11.96
N LYS A 234 32.34 28.83 -12.55
CA LYS A 234 30.95 29.19 -12.19
C LYS A 234 29.91 28.17 -12.69
N LEU A 235 30.20 27.48 -13.79
CA LEU A 235 29.34 26.43 -14.37
C LEU A 235 29.58 25.05 -13.73
N ALA A 236 30.81 24.80 -13.25
CA ALA A 236 31.19 23.58 -12.56
C ALA A 236 30.26 23.32 -11.37
N GLN A 237 29.73 22.10 -11.31
CA GLN A 237 29.01 21.62 -10.14
C GLN A 237 30.02 20.96 -9.17
N PRO A 238 29.67 20.80 -7.87
CA PRO A 238 30.45 19.97 -6.97
C PRO A 238 30.64 18.55 -7.55
N GLU A 239 31.80 17.93 -7.29
CA GLU A 239 32.16 16.61 -7.85
C GLU A 239 31.10 15.53 -7.61
N ASP A 240 30.44 15.56 -6.45
CA ASP A 240 29.37 14.61 -6.08
C ASP A 240 28.10 14.73 -6.95
N PHE A 241 27.96 15.82 -7.72
CA PHE A 241 26.83 16.15 -8.62
C PHE A 241 25.44 15.89 -7.98
N ASP A 242 25.28 16.31 -6.72
CA ASP A 242 24.13 15.93 -5.89
C ASP A 242 23.14 17.08 -5.65
N PHE A 243 21.84 16.77 -5.64
CA PHE A 243 20.75 17.67 -5.29
C PHE A 243 20.52 17.83 -3.79
N LEU A 244 21.13 16.99 -2.92
CA LEU A 244 20.87 16.98 -1.47
C LEU A 244 21.05 18.35 -0.78
N HIS A 245 22.03 19.15 -1.20
CA HIS A 245 22.25 20.51 -0.69
C HIS A 245 21.04 21.46 -0.86
N ARG A 246 20.13 21.15 -1.79
CA ARG A 246 18.92 21.97 -2.06
C ARG A 246 17.74 21.58 -1.18
N ILE A 247 17.76 20.41 -0.55
CA ILE A 247 16.67 19.97 0.34
C ILE A 247 16.61 20.90 1.56
N GLY A 248 17.76 21.43 1.99
CA GLY A 248 17.87 22.44 3.06
C GLY A 248 17.06 23.72 2.81
N GLU A 249 16.82 24.12 1.53
CA GLU A 249 16.00 25.29 1.20
C GLU A 249 14.57 25.19 1.74
N SER A 250 14.01 23.97 1.74
CA SER A 250 12.63 23.70 2.16
C SER A 250 12.50 23.22 3.61
N TYR A 251 13.61 23.23 4.37
CA TYR A 251 13.66 22.80 5.78
C TYR A 251 12.61 23.52 6.65
N ALA A 252 12.37 24.81 6.43
CA ALA A 252 11.39 25.58 7.20
C ALA A 252 9.96 25.00 7.12
N THR A 253 9.56 24.43 5.97
CA THR A 253 8.26 23.78 5.79
C THR A 253 8.18 22.47 6.57
N LEU A 254 9.25 21.69 6.58
CA LEU A 254 9.36 20.45 7.37
C LEU A 254 9.33 20.74 8.87
N ARG A 255 10.14 21.71 9.30
CA ARG A 255 10.33 22.11 10.69
C ARG A 255 9.05 22.62 11.36
N ARG A 256 8.09 23.15 10.60
CA ARG A 256 6.79 23.61 11.12
C ARG A 256 5.87 22.48 11.60
N TYR A 257 6.01 21.25 11.11
CA TYR A 257 5.16 20.13 11.52
C TYR A 257 5.91 18.97 12.18
N ALA A 258 7.23 18.84 11.91
CA ALA A 258 8.03 17.74 12.44
C ALA A 258 8.00 17.61 13.98
N PRO A 259 8.03 18.69 14.80
CA PRO A 259 7.95 18.56 16.25
C PRO A 259 6.64 17.90 16.72
N GLU A 260 5.49 18.39 16.27
CA GLU A 260 4.19 17.82 16.64
C GLU A 260 3.97 16.41 16.08
N PHE A 261 4.50 16.13 14.88
CA PHE A 261 4.50 14.78 14.30
C PHE A 261 5.32 13.79 15.15
N LEU A 262 6.49 14.19 15.62
CA LEU A 262 7.31 13.34 16.48
C LEU A 262 6.74 13.21 17.90
N ASP A 263 6.06 14.23 18.41
CA ASP A 263 5.43 14.21 19.75
C ASP A 263 4.25 13.22 19.82
N VAL A 264 3.35 13.25 18.83
CA VAL A 264 2.09 12.49 18.88
C VAL A 264 2.24 10.97 18.65
N LEU A 265 3.36 10.51 18.08
CA LEU A 265 3.56 9.11 17.67
C LEU A 265 4.30 8.29 18.73
N LYS A 266 3.70 7.19 19.21
CA LYS A 266 4.36 6.26 20.14
C LYS A 266 5.26 5.27 19.38
N LEU A 267 6.46 5.73 19.03
CA LEU A 267 7.46 4.97 18.27
C LEU A 267 8.13 3.85 19.10
N ARG A 268 8.42 2.73 18.44
CA ARG A 268 9.22 1.60 18.93
C ARG A 268 10.13 1.09 17.81
N ALA A 269 11.25 0.47 18.15
CA ALA A 269 12.25 0.04 17.17
C ALA A 269 12.78 -1.36 17.46
N ALA A 270 13.07 -2.10 16.40
CA ALA A 270 13.83 -3.34 16.44
C ALA A 270 15.31 -3.02 16.73
N PRO A 271 16.11 -3.99 17.24
CA PRO A 271 17.53 -3.77 17.54
C PRO A 271 18.32 -3.14 16.38
N ALA A 272 18.01 -3.53 15.13
CA ALA A 272 18.66 -3.01 13.93
C ALA A 272 18.39 -1.51 13.63
N ALA A 273 17.31 -0.94 14.16
CA ALA A 273 16.94 0.47 13.94
C ALA A 273 17.07 1.34 15.19
N LYS A 274 17.66 0.82 16.27
CA LYS A 274 17.81 1.55 17.54
C LYS A 274 18.50 2.90 17.36
N ASN A 275 19.63 2.95 16.65
CA ASN A 275 20.39 4.20 16.43
C ASN A 275 19.57 5.27 15.66
N ALA A 276 18.59 4.85 14.85
CA ALA A 276 17.67 5.76 14.17
C ALA A 276 16.56 6.26 15.11
N LEU A 277 16.07 5.44 16.05
CA LEU A 277 15.15 5.87 17.09
C LEU A 277 15.83 6.80 18.09
N ASP A 278 17.04 6.47 18.56
CA ASP A 278 17.83 7.29 19.48
C ASP A 278 18.08 8.70 18.88
N ALA A 279 18.33 8.78 17.56
CA ALA A 279 18.42 10.05 16.85
C ALA A 279 17.11 10.85 16.85
N ILE A 280 15.95 10.18 16.76
CA ILE A 280 14.63 10.81 16.88
C ILE A 280 14.35 11.25 18.33
N GLU A 281 14.80 10.52 19.35
CA GLU A 281 14.71 10.97 20.74
C GLU A 281 15.58 12.21 21.02
N VAL A 282 16.78 12.30 20.44
CA VAL A 282 17.57 13.54 20.45
C VAL A 282 16.77 14.70 19.83
N LEU A 283 16.08 14.47 18.69
CA LEU A 283 15.22 15.51 18.11
C LEU A 283 14.05 15.89 19.01
N ARG A 284 13.40 14.92 19.68
CA ARG A 284 12.33 15.19 20.67
C ARG A 284 12.86 16.06 21.80
N GLY A 285 13.97 15.70 22.43
CA GLY A 285 14.61 16.50 23.49
C GLY A 285 14.99 17.90 23.01
N MET A 286 15.55 18.03 21.80
CA MET A 286 15.83 19.34 21.18
C MET A 286 14.58 20.18 20.92
N ASN A 287 13.44 19.56 20.61
CA ASN A 287 12.17 20.24 20.41
C ASN A 287 11.63 20.78 21.73
N THR A 288 11.55 19.93 22.75
CA THR A 288 11.06 20.29 24.10
C THR A 288 11.90 21.41 24.71
N ASN A 289 13.24 21.31 24.61
CA ASN A 289 14.16 22.27 25.21
C ASN A 289 14.44 23.49 24.32
N ASN A 290 13.81 23.60 23.14
CA ASN A 290 14.09 24.62 22.11
C ASN A 290 15.59 24.76 21.75
N ALA A 291 16.37 23.68 21.91
CA ALA A 291 17.81 23.67 21.73
C ALA A 291 18.17 24.00 20.27
N ARG A 292 19.13 24.92 20.05
CA ARG A 292 19.50 25.39 18.70
C ARG A 292 20.56 24.53 18.01
N LYS A 293 21.48 23.94 18.77
CA LYS A 293 22.55 23.05 18.27
C LYS A 293 22.18 21.59 18.55
N VAL A 294 22.65 20.68 17.69
CA VAL A 294 22.61 19.23 17.96
C VAL A 294 23.72 18.91 18.98
N PRO A 295 23.48 18.05 19.98
CA PRO A 295 24.52 17.58 20.90
C PRO A 295 25.69 16.90 20.18
N ALA A 296 26.90 16.99 20.72
CA ALA A 296 28.09 16.39 20.10
C ALA A 296 28.13 14.86 20.19
N ASP A 297 27.40 14.31 21.16
CA ASP A 297 27.16 12.89 21.44
C ASP A 297 25.92 12.32 20.70
N ALA A 298 25.26 13.11 19.86
CA ALA A 298 24.12 12.65 19.08
C ALA A 298 24.49 11.47 18.17
N PRO A 299 23.64 10.42 18.03
CA PRO A 299 23.94 9.26 17.18
C PRO A 299 24.26 9.66 15.74
N THR A 300 25.25 9.03 15.10
CA THR A 300 25.64 9.38 13.72
C THR A 300 25.63 8.20 12.74
N ASP A 301 25.62 6.95 13.23
CA ASP A 301 25.72 5.73 12.41
C ASP A 301 24.62 5.57 11.35
N PHE A 302 23.44 6.17 11.56
CA PHE A 302 22.34 6.15 10.59
C PHE A 302 22.59 7.09 9.39
N ILE A 303 23.62 7.94 9.42
CA ILE A 303 23.97 8.88 8.35
C ILE A 303 24.74 8.12 7.27
N LYS A 304 24.14 7.98 6.09
CA LYS A 304 24.79 7.34 4.93
C LYS A 304 25.92 8.24 4.41
N PRO A 305 27.01 7.69 3.84
CA PRO A 305 28.18 8.47 3.40
C PRO A 305 27.84 9.68 2.51
N ARG A 306 26.85 9.51 1.61
CA ARG A 306 26.31 10.56 0.74
C ARG A 306 25.79 11.82 1.47
N TRP A 307 25.37 11.69 2.74
CA TRP A 307 24.93 12.81 3.59
C TRP A 307 26.04 13.34 4.51
N GLN A 308 27.15 12.61 4.65
CA GLN A 308 28.14 12.87 5.69
C GLN A 308 28.78 14.26 5.56
N LYS A 309 29.14 14.68 4.32
CA LYS A 309 29.66 16.03 4.01
C LYS A 309 28.68 17.18 4.27
N LEU A 310 27.38 16.90 4.39
CA LEU A 310 26.33 17.90 4.65
C LEU A 310 25.92 17.96 6.12
N VAL A 311 26.00 16.83 6.83
CA VAL A 311 25.63 16.74 8.25
C VAL A 311 26.83 17.08 9.14
N MET A 312 28.04 16.63 8.80
CA MET A 312 29.26 16.95 9.53
C MET A 312 29.92 18.17 8.89
N THR A 313 30.11 19.23 9.68
CA THR A 313 30.85 20.43 9.28
C THR A 313 31.96 20.70 10.29
N ASP A 314 32.95 21.52 9.93
CA ASP A 314 34.05 21.90 10.83
C ASP A 314 33.57 22.62 12.11
N THR A 315 32.33 23.14 12.09
CA THR A 315 31.69 23.81 13.24
C THR A 315 30.81 22.88 14.09
N GLY A 316 30.77 21.58 13.75
CA GLY A 316 29.92 20.55 14.36
C GLY A 316 28.79 20.09 13.43
N ILE A 317 27.78 19.45 14.02
CA ILE A 317 26.66 18.83 13.28
C ILE A 317 25.68 19.92 12.79
N ASP A 318 25.46 20.01 11.46
CA ASP A 318 24.41 20.88 10.91
C ASP A 318 23.03 20.28 11.21
N ARG A 319 22.31 20.96 12.10
CA ARG A 319 20.95 20.61 12.54
C ARG A 319 19.98 20.35 11.39
N ARG A 320 20.02 21.13 10.32
CA ARG A 320 19.02 21.07 9.23
C ARG A 320 19.17 19.77 8.47
N TYR A 321 20.40 19.41 8.12
CA TYR A 321 20.69 18.16 7.44
C TYR A 321 20.57 16.95 8.38
N TYR A 322 20.90 17.09 9.67
CA TYR A 322 20.66 16.06 10.68
C TYR A 322 19.14 15.76 10.84
N GLU A 323 18.30 16.78 11.05
CA GLU A 323 16.84 16.63 11.12
C GLU A 323 16.25 16.03 9.83
N LEU A 324 16.68 16.52 8.66
CA LEU A 324 16.27 15.98 7.36
C LEU A 324 16.66 14.50 7.19
N ARG A 325 17.88 14.13 7.60
CA ARG A 325 18.38 12.76 7.47
C ARG A 325 17.68 11.81 8.44
N ALA A 326 17.45 12.23 9.68
CA ALA A 326 16.77 11.44 10.70
C ALA A 326 15.30 11.18 10.32
N LEU A 327 14.57 12.21 9.89
CA LEU A 327 13.20 12.07 9.40
C LEU A 327 13.13 11.22 8.13
N SER A 328 14.09 11.39 7.22
CA SER A 328 14.20 10.53 6.02
C SER A 328 14.47 9.06 6.37
N GLU A 329 15.21 8.77 7.44
CA GLU A 329 15.46 7.39 7.87
C GLU A 329 14.30 6.80 8.69
N LEU A 330 13.64 7.60 9.54
CA LEU A 330 12.38 7.21 10.20
C LEU A 330 11.35 6.75 9.16
N LYS A 331 11.16 7.52 8.08
CA LYS A 331 10.32 7.12 6.93
C LYS A 331 10.74 5.76 6.34
N ASN A 332 12.04 5.49 6.21
CA ASN A 332 12.52 4.24 5.63
C ASN A 332 12.32 3.06 6.59
N ALA A 333 12.60 3.24 7.88
CA ALA A 333 12.44 2.24 8.93
C ALA A 333 10.96 1.88 9.20
N LEU A 334 10.06 2.87 9.14
CA LEU A 334 8.61 2.62 9.15
C LEU A 334 8.15 1.81 7.93
N ARG A 335 8.80 2.00 6.77
CA ARG A 335 8.49 1.26 5.53
C ARG A 335 9.07 -0.15 5.49
N SER A 336 10.19 -0.41 6.15
CA SER A 336 10.75 -1.77 6.31
C SER A 336 10.11 -2.53 7.47
N GLY A 337 9.50 -1.83 8.44
CA GLY A 337 8.96 -2.41 9.67
C GLY A 337 9.99 -2.52 10.79
N ASP A 338 11.19 -1.95 10.63
CA ASP A 338 12.21 -1.94 11.69
C ASP A 338 11.94 -0.87 12.76
N ILE A 339 11.08 0.12 12.45
CA ILE A 339 10.40 1.00 13.41
C ILE A 339 8.89 0.81 13.22
N TRP A 340 8.14 0.75 14.33
CA TRP A 340 6.69 0.67 14.34
C TRP A 340 6.07 1.72 15.30
N VAL A 341 4.77 1.91 15.18
CA VAL A 341 3.98 2.88 15.94
C VAL A 341 2.87 2.17 16.68
N GLN A 342 2.84 2.31 18.01
CA GLN A 342 1.77 1.76 18.83
C GLN A 342 0.43 2.40 18.44
N GLY A 343 -0.58 1.56 18.20
CA GLY A 343 -1.92 1.99 17.77
C GLY A 343 -2.11 2.15 16.26
N SER A 344 -1.05 2.01 15.44
CA SER A 344 -1.20 1.93 13.98
C SER A 344 -1.75 0.58 13.52
N ARG A 345 -2.39 0.53 12.34
CA ARG A 345 -2.85 -0.72 11.70
C ARG A 345 -1.89 -1.22 10.63
N GLN A 346 -1.24 -0.31 9.89
CA GLN A 346 -0.28 -0.63 8.83
C GLN A 346 1.19 -0.62 9.27
N PHE A 347 1.49 0.01 10.41
CA PHE A 347 2.83 0.21 10.95
C PHE A 347 2.89 -0.27 12.41
N LYS A 348 2.21 -1.38 12.73
CA LYS A 348 2.34 -2.07 14.03
C LYS A 348 3.55 -3.00 14.04
N ASP A 349 3.81 -3.61 15.19
CA ASP A 349 4.85 -4.63 15.35
C ASP A 349 4.62 -5.80 14.36
N PHE A 350 5.70 -6.40 13.87
CA PHE A 350 5.60 -7.59 13.03
C PHE A 350 5.05 -8.78 13.82
N GLU A 351 5.48 -8.92 15.09
CA GLU A 351 5.05 -10.02 15.95
C GLU A 351 3.53 -9.96 16.25
N ASP A 352 2.94 -8.76 16.27
CA ASP A 352 1.49 -8.57 16.41
C ASP A 352 0.68 -9.10 15.18
N TYR A 353 1.32 -9.53 14.09
CA TYR A 353 0.66 -10.24 12.97
C TYR A 353 0.76 -11.77 13.09
N LEU A 354 1.62 -12.31 13.97
CA LEU A 354 1.87 -13.74 14.11
C LEU A 354 0.94 -14.39 15.15
N VAL A 355 0.92 -15.73 15.16
CA VAL A 355 0.31 -16.48 16.25
C VAL A 355 1.20 -16.34 17.49
N PRO A 356 0.67 -15.99 18.68
CA PRO A 356 1.49 -15.85 19.89
C PRO A 356 2.33 -17.10 20.17
N PRO A 357 3.61 -16.98 20.59
CA PRO A 357 4.52 -18.12 20.73
C PRO A 357 3.98 -19.27 21.59
N GLU A 358 3.29 -18.95 22.69
CA GLU A 358 2.64 -19.94 23.57
C GLU A 358 1.54 -20.73 22.84
N LYS A 359 0.70 -20.03 22.07
CA LYS A 359 -0.36 -20.66 21.27
C LYS A 359 0.22 -21.49 20.12
N PHE A 360 1.28 -21.02 19.48
CA PHE A 360 1.99 -21.78 18.45
C PHE A 360 2.63 -23.05 19.03
N ALA A 361 3.27 -22.96 20.20
CA ALA A 361 3.83 -24.10 20.90
C ALA A 361 2.76 -25.14 21.28
N SER A 362 1.62 -24.69 21.81
CA SER A 362 0.47 -25.55 22.11
C SER A 362 -0.05 -26.28 20.87
N LEU A 363 -0.29 -25.56 19.76
CA LEU A 363 -0.75 -26.16 18.49
C LEU A 363 0.28 -27.11 17.87
N LYS A 364 1.59 -26.83 18.03
CA LYS A 364 2.66 -27.72 17.58
C LYS A 364 2.71 -29.01 18.41
N GLN A 365 2.46 -28.92 19.72
CA GLN A 365 2.42 -30.08 20.62
C GLN A 365 1.17 -30.95 20.39
N SER A 366 0.00 -30.35 20.13
CA SER A 366 -1.23 -31.10 19.85
C SER A 366 -1.30 -31.67 18.42
N SER A 367 -0.33 -31.35 17.55
CA SER A 367 -0.36 -31.65 16.10
C SER A 367 -1.58 -31.05 15.37
N GLU A 368 -2.14 -29.96 15.89
CA GLU A 368 -3.32 -29.26 15.33
C GLU A 368 -2.96 -28.07 14.43
N LEU A 369 -1.68 -27.90 14.07
CA LEU A 369 -1.27 -26.89 13.10
C LEU A 369 -1.89 -27.17 11.72
N PRO A 370 -2.70 -26.26 11.15
CA PRO A 370 -3.35 -26.46 9.85
C PRO A 370 -2.38 -26.18 8.69
N LEU A 371 -1.25 -26.90 8.67
CA LEU A 371 -0.17 -26.74 7.71
C LEU A 371 0.02 -28.04 6.92
N GLY A 372 -0.21 -27.99 5.61
CA GLY A 372 0.06 -29.11 4.68
C GLY A 372 1.55 -29.29 4.35
N VAL A 373 2.46 -28.93 5.27
CA VAL A 373 3.92 -28.97 5.09
C VAL A 373 4.57 -29.47 6.38
N ALA A 374 5.82 -29.95 6.28
CA ALA A 374 6.62 -30.33 7.45
C ALA A 374 6.67 -29.18 8.49
N THR A 375 6.37 -29.51 9.75
CA THR A 375 6.37 -28.56 10.88
C THR A 375 7.76 -28.42 11.53
N ASP A 376 8.74 -29.15 11.01
CA ASP A 376 10.16 -28.96 11.26
C ASP A 376 10.75 -28.02 10.22
N CYS A 377 11.44 -26.98 10.69
CA CYS A 377 11.94 -25.90 9.84
C CYS A 377 13.14 -26.36 8.99
N ASP A 378 14.05 -27.13 9.59
CA ASP A 378 15.28 -27.54 8.95
C ASP A 378 15.00 -28.63 7.90
N GLN A 379 14.09 -29.57 8.19
CA GLN A 379 13.59 -30.53 7.20
C GLN A 379 12.88 -29.80 6.04
N TYR A 380 11.97 -28.86 6.33
CA TYR A 380 11.26 -28.12 5.28
C TYR A 380 12.22 -27.32 4.38
N LEU A 381 13.23 -26.67 4.97
CA LEU A 381 14.26 -25.95 4.22
C LEU A 381 15.12 -26.91 3.40
N HIS A 382 15.54 -28.05 3.97
CA HIS A 382 16.29 -29.07 3.25
C HIS A 382 15.51 -29.59 2.05
N ASP A 383 14.26 -30.03 2.22
CA ASP A 383 13.40 -30.53 1.14
C ASP A 383 13.21 -29.49 0.02
N ARG A 384 13.04 -28.21 0.39
CA ARG A 384 12.86 -27.11 -0.57
C ARG A 384 14.15 -26.75 -1.30
N LEU A 385 15.30 -26.78 -0.63
CA LEU A 385 16.61 -26.56 -1.26
C LEU A 385 16.98 -27.72 -2.17
N THR A 386 16.81 -28.97 -1.75
CA THR A 386 17.05 -30.16 -2.58
C THR A 386 16.13 -30.20 -3.81
N LEU A 387 14.86 -29.81 -3.66
CA LEU A 387 13.96 -29.64 -4.80
C LEU A 387 14.45 -28.52 -5.75
N LEU A 388 14.85 -27.37 -5.21
CA LEU A 388 15.38 -26.26 -6.01
C LEU A 388 16.65 -26.66 -6.77
N GLU A 389 17.61 -27.31 -6.12
CA GLU A 389 18.84 -27.81 -6.74
C GLU A 389 18.54 -28.83 -7.85
N THR A 390 17.61 -29.75 -7.61
CA THR A 390 17.17 -30.76 -8.59
C THR A 390 16.52 -30.11 -9.81
N GLN A 391 15.68 -29.09 -9.61
CA GLN A 391 15.03 -28.34 -10.68
C GLN A 391 16.04 -27.47 -11.44
N LEU A 392 16.97 -26.80 -10.76
CA LEU A 392 18.06 -26.03 -11.39
C LEU A 392 18.99 -26.92 -12.22
N ALA A 393 19.36 -28.10 -11.72
CA ALA A 393 20.14 -29.08 -12.48
C ALA A 393 19.39 -29.57 -13.73
N THR A 394 18.08 -29.80 -13.60
CA THR A 394 17.21 -30.18 -14.73
C THR A 394 17.13 -29.07 -15.78
N VAL A 395 16.84 -27.83 -15.36
CA VAL A 395 16.78 -26.65 -16.24
C VAL A 395 18.12 -26.38 -16.91
N ASN A 396 19.25 -26.46 -16.19
CA ASN A 396 20.59 -26.27 -16.77
C ASN A 396 20.91 -27.32 -17.84
N ARG A 397 20.58 -28.60 -17.59
CA ARG A 397 20.76 -29.68 -18.57
C ARG A 397 19.91 -29.46 -19.82
N MET A 398 18.64 -29.09 -19.65
CA MET A 398 17.74 -28.79 -20.78
C MET A 398 18.18 -27.54 -21.54
N ALA A 399 18.69 -26.52 -20.85
CA ALA A 399 19.24 -25.31 -21.48
C ALA A 399 20.47 -25.61 -22.34
N GLN A 400 21.38 -26.46 -21.85
CA GLN A 400 22.57 -26.89 -22.59
C GLN A 400 22.22 -27.74 -23.82
N ALA A 401 21.18 -28.58 -23.72
CA ALA A 401 20.66 -29.36 -24.84
C ALA A 401 19.77 -28.53 -25.80
N ASN A 402 19.39 -27.31 -25.42
CA ASN A 402 18.39 -26.47 -26.09
C ASN A 402 16.98 -27.10 -26.14
N ASP A 403 16.67 -27.97 -25.17
CA ASP A 403 15.43 -28.73 -24.99
C ASP A 403 14.45 -28.07 -24.00
N LEU A 404 14.66 -26.79 -23.64
CA LEU A 404 13.75 -26.09 -22.73
C LEU A 404 12.39 -25.83 -23.41
N PRO A 405 11.26 -26.22 -22.78
CA PRO A 405 9.94 -25.92 -23.32
C PRO A 405 9.71 -24.41 -23.29
N ASP A 406 9.28 -23.86 -24.43
CA ASP A 406 8.92 -22.46 -24.63
C ASP A 406 9.99 -21.44 -24.20
N ALA A 407 11.27 -21.83 -24.16
CA ALA A 407 12.36 -20.95 -23.77
C ALA A 407 13.70 -21.34 -24.40
N ILE A 408 14.51 -20.35 -24.76
CA ILE A 408 15.88 -20.52 -25.25
C ILE A 408 16.78 -19.55 -24.48
N ILE A 409 17.96 -20.02 -24.05
CA ILE A 409 19.00 -19.15 -23.45
C ILE A 409 20.02 -18.81 -24.55
N THR A 410 20.18 -17.52 -24.83
CA THR A 410 21.15 -17.01 -25.81
C THR A 410 22.17 -16.09 -25.13
N GLU A 411 23.20 -15.63 -25.86
CA GLU A 411 24.16 -14.62 -25.37
C GLU A 411 23.48 -13.31 -24.92
N SER A 412 22.30 -12.99 -25.48
CA SER A 412 21.49 -11.84 -25.07
C SER A 412 20.57 -12.09 -23.85
N GLY A 413 20.61 -13.31 -23.30
CA GLY A 413 19.82 -13.74 -22.15
C GLY A 413 18.71 -14.73 -22.48
N LEU A 414 17.77 -14.89 -21.53
CA LEU A 414 16.60 -15.74 -21.64
C LEU A 414 15.57 -15.14 -22.62
N LYS A 415 15.28 -15.87 -23.70
CA LYS A 415 14.17 -15.59 -24.61
C LYS A 415 13.07 -16.63 -24.37
N ILE A 416 11.94 -16.21 -23.84
CA ILE A 416 10.72 -17.02 -23.77
C ILE A 416 10.06 -16.98 -25.17
N THR A 417 9.68 -18.13 -25.69
CA THR A 417 8.91 -18.27 -26.93
C THR A 417 7.53 -17.64 -26.71
N PRO A 418 7.08 -16.69 -27.56
CA PRO A 418 5.72 -16.20 -27.49
C PRO A 418 4.74 -17.36 -27.66
N LEU A 419 3.65 -17.36 -26.88
CA LEU A 419 2.54 -18.28 -27.15
C LEU A 419 1.95 -17.95 -28.51
N ASP A 420 1.98 -18.91 -29.44
CA ASP A 420 1.29 -18.78 -30.71
C ASP A 420 -0.23 -18.69 -30.48
N ALA A 421 -0.91 -17.85 -31.26
CA ALA A 421 -2.35 -17.73 -31.19
C ALA A 421 -3.00 -19.01 -31.75
N THR A 422 -3.43 -19.90 -30.87
CA THR A 422 -4.13 -21.15 -31.21
C THR A 422 -5.57 -20.94 -31.70
N VAL A 423 -5.99 -19.69 -31.89
CA VAL A 423 -7.31 -19.30 -32.38
C VAL A 423 -7.31 -19.34 -33.91
N PRO A 424 -8.09 -20.20 -34.58
CA PRO A 424 -8.17 -20.22 -36.05
C PRO A 424 -8.74 -18.90 -36.59
N ASP A 425 -8.26 -18.43 -37.75
CA ASP A 425 -8.76 -17.19 -38.38
C ASP A 425 -10.29 -17.18 -38.59
N ALA A 426 -10.87 -18.35 -38.86
CA ALA A 426 -12.32 -18.54 -38.99
C ALA A 426 -13.11 -18.21 -37.71
N ALA A 427 -12.47 -18.29 -36.52
CA ALA A 427 -13.10 -17.91 -35.27
C ALA A 427 -13.32 -16.40 -35.16
N GLN A 428 -12.45 -15.56 -35.75
CA GLN A 428 -12.67 -14.11 -35.78
C GLN A 428 -13.91 -13.77 -36.62
N ALA A 429 -14.08 -14.40 -37.78
CA ALA A 429 -15.27 -14.23 -38.61
C ALA A 429 -16.57 -14.63 -37.88
N LEU A 430 -16.51 -15.67 -37.01
CA LEU A 430 -17.64 -16.05 -36.16
C LEU A 430 -17.88 -15.05 -35.02
N ILE A 431 -16.82 -14.54 -34.37
CA ILE A 431 -16.93 -13.49 -33.35
C ILE A 431 -17.60 -12.24 -33.92
N ASP A 432 -17.20 -11.81 -35.12
CA ASP A 432 -17.76 -10.63 -35.78
C ASP A 432 -19.25 -10.85 -36.12
N GLN A 433 -19.62 -12.03 -36.64
CA GLN A 433 -21.02 -12.41 -36.89
C GLN A 433 -21.86 -12.42 -35.60
N MET A 434 -21.36 -13.01 -34.51
CA MET A 434 -22.05 -13.02 -33.22
C MET A 434 -22.19 -11.60 -32.65
N ALA A 435 -21.15 -10.76 -32.78
CA ALA A 435 -21.18 -9.36 -32.34
C ALA A 435 -22.22 -8.52 -33.09
N MET A 436 -22.48 -8.81 -34.37
CA MET A 436 -23.56 -8.16 -35.14
C MET A 436 -24.97 -8.57 -34.72
N VAL A 437 -25.14 -9.74 -34.08
CA VAL A 437 -26.45 -10.25 -33.62
C VAL A 437 -26.76 -9.81 -32.18
N LEU A 438 -25.74 -9.48 -31.38
CA LEU A 438 -25.91 -9.06 -29.99
C LEU A 438 -26.55 -7.65 -29.88
N PRO A 439 -27.62 -7.48 -29.08
CA PRO A 439 -28.28 -6.18 -28.94
C PRO A 439 -27.45 -5.19 -28.11
N HIS A 440 -27.48 -3.92 -28.50
CA HIS A 440 -26.90 -2.82 -27.72
C HIS A 440 -27.79 -2.45 -26.52
N VAL A 441 -27.68 -3.24 -25.44
CA VAL A 441 -28.37 -2.99 -24.15
C VAL A 441 -27.60 -2.02 -23.26
N LYS A 442 -28.29 -1.28 -22.38
CA LYS A 442 -27.61 -0.47 -21.36
C LYS A 442 -27.03 -1.39 -20.29
N ILE A 443 -25.85 -1.07 -19.76
CA ILE A 443 -25.23 -1.88 -18.70
C ILE A 443 -26.11 -2.04 -17.45
N THR A 444 -26.96 -1.05 -17.14
CA THR A 444 -27.94 -1.11 -16.05
C THR A 444 -29.11 -2.07 -16.31
N GLU A 445 -29.45 -2.29 -17.59
CA GLU A 445 -30.50 -3.25 -18.00
C GLU A 445 -29.91 -4.67 -17.94
N LEU A 446 -28.70 -4.87 -18.47
CA LEU A 446 -27.94 -6.13 -18.34
C LEU A 446 -27.72 -6.54 -16.87
N LEU A 447 -27.42 -5.59 -15.98
CA LEU A 447 -27.26 -5.87 -14.54
C LEU A 447 -28.58 -6.28 -13.85
N LEU A 448 -29.73 -5.82 -14.35
CA LEU A 448 -31.05 -6.25 -13.84
C LEU A 448 -31.40 -7.66 -14.34
N GLU A 449 -31.12 -7.95 -15.61
CA GLU A 449 -31.35 -9.26 -16.22
C GLU A 449 -30.48 -10.35 -15.54
N VAL A 450 -29.20 -10.06 -15.29
CA VAL A 450 -28.31 -10.96 -14.54
C VAL A 450 -28.75 -11.13 -13.07
N ASP A 451 -29.35 -10.09 -12.45
CA ASP A 451 -29.97 -10.22 -11.13
C ASP A 451 -31.28 -11.04 -11.17
N GLU A 452 -32.02 -11.05 -12.27
CA GLU A 452 -33.18 -11.93 -12.44
C GLU A 452 -32.77 -13.41 -12.52
N TRP A 453 -31.69 -13.72 -13.23
CA TRP A 453 -31.16 -15.09 -13.35
C TRP A 453 -30.53 -15.63 -12.07
N THR A 454 -29.83 -14.78 -11.30
CA THR A 454 -28.99 -15.22 -10.17
C THR A 454 -29.52 -14.78 -8.81
N GLY A 455 -30.32 -13.72 -8.76
CA GLY A 455 -30.80 -13.06 -7.54
C GLY A 455 -29.69 -12.46 -6.68
N PHE A 456 -28.52 -12.14 -7.24
CA PHE A 456 -27.33 -11.72 -6.48
C PHE A 456 -27.55 -10.47 -5.61
N THR A 457 -28.50 -9.59 -5.97
CA THR A 457 -28.81 -8.39 -5.16
C THR A 457 -29.32 -8.74 -3.76
N ARG A 458 -29.82 -9.97 -3.53
CA ARG A 458 -30.28 -10.43 -2.20
C ARG A 458 -29.22 -10.32 -1.10
N HIS A 459 -27.94 -10.33 -1.48
CA HIS A 459 -26.83 -10.27 -0.53
C HIS A 459 -26.56 -8.86 0.00
N PHE A 460 -27.01 -7.80 -0.71
CA PHE A 460 -26.84 -6.40 -0.30
C PHE A 460 -27.91 -5.99 0.73
N THR A 461 -27.88 -6.66 1.88
CA THR A 461 -28.82 -6.45 2.99
C THR A 461 -28.46 -5.24 3.84
N HIS A 462 -29.48 -4.57 4.39
CA HIS A 462 -29.34 -3.41 5.27
C HIS A 462 -28.60 -3.77 6.56
N LEU A 463 -27.47 -3.10 6.81
CA LEU A 463 -26.50 -3.43 7.88
C LEU A 463 -27.12 -3.65 9.26
N LYS A 464 -28.15 -2.87 9.63
CA LYS A 464 -28.84 -2.98 10.92
C LYS A 464 -29.99 -4.02 10.97
N ALA A 465 -30.70 -4.21 9.86
CA ALA A 465 -32.02 -4.86 9.87
C ALA A 465 -32.04 -6.20 9.12
N GLY A 466 -31.10 -6.43 8.21
CA GLY A 466 -31.14 -7.56 7.27
C GLY A 466 -32.01 -7.31 6.03
N ASP A 467 -32.82 -6.25 6.01
CA ASP A 467 -33.75 -5.93 4.92
C ASP A 467 -33.09 -5.78 3.55
N LEU A 468 -33.78 -6.19 2.50
CA LEU A 468 -33.35 -5.96 1.12
C LEU A 468 -33.42 -4.48 0.72
N ALA A 469 -32.56 -4.06 -0.21
CA ALA A 469 -32.65 -2.74 -0.82
C ALA A 469 -33.98 -2.57 -1.57
N LYS A 470 -34.81 -1.61 -1.14
CA LYS A 470 -36.14 -1.37 -1.73
C LYS A 470 -36.09 -0.97 -3.21
N ASP A 471 -35.02 -0.31 -3.63
CA ASP A 471 -34.78 0.11 -5.01
C ASP A 471 -33.55 -0.61 -5.57
N LYS A 472 -33.78 -1.69 -6.32
CA LYS A 472 -32.73 -2.46 -7.01
C LYS A 472 -31.98 -1.61 -8.03
N LYS A 473 -32.66 -0.71 -8.76
CA LYS A 473 -32.02 0.09 -9.81
C LYS A 473 -31.00 1.05 -9.20
N LEU A 474 -31.39 1.70 -8.10
CA LEU A 474 -30.50 2.60 -7.37
C LEU A 474 -29.34 1.87 -6.68
N LEU A 475 -29.57 0.65 -6.18
CA LEU A 475 -28.49 -0.22 -5.68
C LEU A 475 -27.49 -0.56 -6.79
N LEU A 476 -27.96 -1.02 -7.95
CA LEU A 476 -27.11 -1.36 -9.10
C LEU A 476 -26.36 -0.13 -9.65
N THR A 477 -26.98 1.05 -9.67
CA THR A 477 -26.30 2.31 -10.00
C THR A 477 -25.17 2.65 -9.00
N THR A 478 -25.38 2.35 -7.72
CA THR A 478 -24.36 2.55 -6.68
C THR A 478 -23.19 1.58 -6.85
N ILE A 479 -23.47 0.29 -7.09
CA ILE A 479 -22.47 -0.75 -7.40
C ILE A 479 -21.68 -0.38 -8.67
N LEU A 480 -22.37 0.07 -9.72
CA LEU A 480 -21.74 0.49 -10.97
C LEU A 480 -20.77 1.66 -10.75
N ALA A 481 -21.16 2.68 -9.97
CA ALA A 481 -20.32 3.85 -9.68
C ALA A 481 -18.99 3.51 -9.01
N ASP A 482 -19.00 2.46 -8.18
CA ASP A 482 -17.84 1.88 -7.50
C ASP A 482 -17.00 1.08 -8.51
N ALA A 483 -17.63 0.15 -9.25
CA ALA A 483 -16.99 -0.75 -10.21
C ALA A 483 -16.26 -0.02 -11.36
N ILE A 484 -16.82 1.07 -11.90
CA ILE A 484 -16.16 1.88 -12.94
C ILE A 484 -15.29 3.02 -12.36
N ASN A 485 -15.11 3.09 -11.04
CA ASN A 485 -14.32 4.11 -10.34
C ASN A 485 -14.72 5.56 -10.73
N LEU A 486 -16.01 5.77 -11.05
CA LEU A 486 -16.57 7.08 -11.39
C LEU A 486 -16.85 7.91 -10.12
N GLY A 487 -17.21 7.22 -9.03
CA GLY A 487 -17.57 7.83 -7.76
C GLY A 487 -18.99 8.39 -7.72
N LEU A 488 -19.57 8.42 -6.52
CA LEU A 488 -21.00 8.71 -6.33
C LEU A 488 -21.42 10.11 -6.80
N THR A 489 -20.55 11.12 -6.69
CA THR A 489 -20.86 12.50 -7.11
C THR A 489 -21.09 12.58 -8.62
N LYS A 490 -20.14 12.06 -9.40
CA LYS A 490 -20.25 12.05 -10.87
C LYS A 490 -21.35 11.11 -11.36
N MET A 491 -21.60 10.00 -10.65
CA MET A 491 -22.75 9.15 -10.97
C MET A 491 -24.08 9.88 -10.74
N ALA A 492 -24.23 10.64 -9.64
CA ALA A 492 -25.42 11.45 -9.41
C ALA A 492 -25.61 12.55 -10.46
N GLU A 493 -24.52 13.18 -10.93
CA GLU A 493 -24.54 14.12 -12.07
C GLU A 493 -24.93 13.44 -13.40
N SER A 494 -24.57 12.17 -13.58
CA SER A 494 -24.81 11.40 -14.82
C SER A 494 -26.17 10.68 -14.86
N CYS A 495 -26.87 10.55 -13.72
CA CYS A 495 -28.12 9.80 -13.60
C CYS A 495 -29.30 10.70 -13.17
N PRO A 496 -30.16 11.15 -14.10
CA PRO A 496 -31.35 11.93 -13.79
C PRO A 496 -32.23 11.29 -12.71
N GLY A 497 -32.70 12.09 -11.74
CA GLY A 497 -33.54 11.64 -10.62
C GLY A 497 -32.79 11.01 -9.43
N THR A 498 -31.49 10.77 -9.57
CA THR A 498 -30.60 10.29 -8.51
C THR A 498 -29.89 11.45 -7.82
N THR A 499 -29.61 11.31 -6.52
CA THR A 499 -28.82 12.31 -5.77
C THR A 499 -27.66 11.65 -5.05
N TYR A 500 -26.58 12.40 -4.82
CA TYR A 500 -25.43 11.91 -4.04
C TYR A 500 -25.86 11.35 -2.69
N ALA A 501 -26.77 12.03 -1.98
CA ALA A 501 -27.28 11.58 -0.68
C ALA A 501 -27.98 10.21 -0.74
N LYS A 502 -28.76 9.93 -1.79
CA LYS A 502 -29.41 8.64 -2.02
C LYS A 502 -28.38 7.52 -2.26
N LEU A 503 -27.40 7.76 -3.14
CA LEU A 503 -26.34 6.78 -3.44
C LEU A 503 -25.45 6.52 -2.23
N ALA A 504 -25.04 7.58 -1.52
CA ALA A 504 -24.19 7.48 -0.33
C ALA A 504 -24.90 6.74 0.81
N TRP A 505 -26.22 6.92 0.96
CA TRP A 505 -27.02 6.15 1.91
C TRP A 505 -27.05 4.66 1.55
N LEU A 506 -27.30 4.30 0.28
CA LEU A 506 -27.25 2.89 -0.14
C LEU A 506 -25.85 2.28 0.01
N GLN A 507 -24.79 3.00 -0.36
CA GLN A 507 -23.43 2.52 -0.17
C GLN A 507 -23.13 2.28 1.31
N ALA A 508 -23.48 3.23 2.18
CA ALA A 508 -23.28 3.12 3.63
C ALA A 508 -24.02 1.94 4.27
N TRP A 509 -25.27 1.70 3.89
CA TRP A 509 -26.15 0.75 4.59
C TRP A 509 -26.24 -0.63 3.94
N HIS A 510 -26.02 -0.77 2.63
CA HIS A 510 -26.21 -2.03 1.89
C HIS A 510 -24.94 -2.60 1.25
N ILE A 511 -23.89 -1.79 1.01
CA ILE A 511 -22.67 -2.22 0.32
C ILE A 511 -21.51 -2.37 1.31
N ARG A 512 -20.79 -3.50 1.23
CA ARG A 512 -19.59 -3.83 2.02
C ARG A 512 -18.83 -4.99 1.36
N ASP A 513 -17.57 -5.19 1.73
CA ASP A 513 -16.73 -6.27 1.16
C ASP A 513 -17.38 -7.65 1.29
N GLU A 514 -18.13 -7.92 2.38
CA GLU A 514 -18.85 -9.19 2.53
C GLU A 514 -20.00 -9.36 1.52
N THR A 515 -20.70 -8.28 1.15
CA THR A 515 -21.81 -8.36 0.19
C THR A 515 -21.31 -8.47 -1.24
N TYR A 516 -20.20 -7.80 -1.57
CA TYR A 516 -19.51 -8.04 -2.84
C TYR A 516 -18.99 -9.49 -2.93
N SER A 517 -18.35 -10.00 -1.88
CA SER A 517 -17.82 -11.38 -1.87
C SER A 517 -18.92 -12.43 -2.05
N THR A 518 -20.06 -12.27 -1.36
CA THR A 518 -21.19 -13.21 -1.45
C THR A 518 -21.98 -13.08 -2.74
N ALA A 519 -22.22 -11.86 -3.24
CA ALA A 519 -22.81 -11.65 -4.55
C ALA A 519 -21.94 -12.19 -5.70
N LEU A 520 -20.62 -12.02 -5.63
CA LEU A 520 -19.69 -12.56 -6.60
C LEU A 520 -19.72 -14.10 -6.60
N ALA A 521 -19.82 -14.73 -5.44
CA ALA A 521 -19.94 -16.19 -5.33
C ALA A 521 -21.20 -16.71 -6.05
N GLU A 522 -22.35 -16.03 -5.94
CA GLU A 522 -23.56 -16.40 -6.70
C GLU A 522 -23.39 -16.26 -8.20
N LEU A 523 -22.81 -15.15 -8.68
CA LEU A 523 -22.55 -14.93 -10.11
C LEU A 523 -21.61 -16.01 -10.69
N VAL A 524 -20.56 -16.35 -9.94
CA VAL A 524 -19.60 -17.40 -10.30
C VAL A 524 -20.26 -18.79 -10.29
N ASN A 525 -21.09 -19.09 -9.28
CA ASN A 525 -21.84 -20.35 -9.20
C ASN A 525 -22.87 -20.49 -10.34
N ALA A 526 -23.47 -19.40 -10.80
CA ALA A 526 -24.36 -19.40 -11.96
C ALA A 526 -23.60 -19.67 -13.26
N GLN A 527 -22.44 -19.04 -13.45
CA GLN A 527 -21.54 -19.32 -14.59
C GLN A 527 -21.12 -20.79 -14.64
N PHE A 528 -20.82 -21.41 -13.49
CA PHE A 528 -20.45 -22.83 -13.43
C PHE A 528 -21.56 -23.81 -13.84
N ARG A 529 -22.83 -23.43 -13.71
CA ARG A 529 -23.96 -24.28 -14.13
C ARG A 529 -24.26 -24.20 -15.63
N HIS A 530 -23.57 -23.31 -16.35
CA HIS A 530 -23.79 -23.13 -17.78
C HIS A 530 -23.04 -24.21 -18.57
N PRO A 531 -23.67 -24.96 -19.50
CA PRO A 531 -23.03 -26.10 -20.18
C PRO A 531 -21.71 -25.76 -20.89
N PHE A 532 -21.59 -24.55 -21.46
CA PHE A 532 -20.33 -24.14 -22.09
C PHE A 532 -19.15 -24.05 -21.11
N ALA A 533 -19.37 -23.91 -19.79
CA ALA A 533 -18.30 -23.82 -18.79
C ALA A 533 -17.35 -25.02 -18.81
N GLU A 534 -17.87 -26.21 -19.16
CA GLU A 534 -17.11 -27.46 -19.29
C GLU A 534 -16.01 -27.38 -20.37
N HIS A 535 -16.19 -26.55 -21.40
CA HIS A 535 -15.19 -26.37 -22.46
C HIS A 535 -13.97 -25.55 -22.04
N TRP A 536 -14.00 -24.86 -20.89
CA TRP A 536 -12.87 -24.08 -20.37
C TRP A 536 -12.05 -24.80 -19.28
N GLY A 537 -12.45 -26.02 -18.89
CA GLY A 537 -11.65 -26.89 -18.00
C GLY A 537 -12.39 -27.46 -16.79
N ASP A 538 -11.68 -28.27 -16.02
CA ASP A 538 -12.19 -28.97 -14.82
C ASP A 538 -12.25 -28.09 -13.55
N GLY A 539 -11.61 -26.92 -13.57
CA GLY A 539 -11.62 -25.96 -12.47
C GLY A 539 -10.37 -25.86 -11.63
N THR A 540 -9.36 -26.64 -11.95
CA THR A 540 -8.07 -26.62 -11.25
C THR A 540 -7.16 -25.46 -11.69
N THR A 541 -7.44 -24.83 -12.83
CA THR A 541 -6.60 -23.76 -13.42
C THR A 541 -7.38 -22.45 -13.59
N SER A 542 -6.67 -21.32 -13.54
CA SER A 542 -7.26 -20.00 -13.80
C SER A 542 -6.33 -19.12 -14.61
N SER A 543 -6.83 -18.52 -15.69
CA SER A 543 -6.12 -17.47 -16.42
C SER A 543 -6.42 -16.10 -15.79
N SER A 544 -5.37 -15.35 -15.44
CA SER A 544 -5.46 -14.01 -14.88
C SER A 544 -4.76 -13.01 -15.80
N ASP A 545 -5.55 -12.16 -16.47
CA ASP A 545 -5.01 -11.07 -17.27
C ASP A 545 -4.99 -9.76 -16.47
N GLY A 546 -3.96 -8.95 -16.67
CA GLY A 546 -3.72 -7.70 -15.95
C GLY A 546 -4.01 -6.48 -16.83
N GLN A 547 -5.27 -6.07 -16.92
CA GLN A 547 -5.64 -4.93 -17.76
C GLN A 547 -5.26 -3.59 -17.10
N ASN A 548 -4.55 -2.74 -17.83
CA ASN A 548 -4.08 -1.44 -17.35
C ASN A 548 -5.03 -0.30 -17.77
N PHE A 549 -5.73 0.29 -16.80
CA PHE A 549 -6.64 1.41 -17.04
C PHE A 549 -5.98 2.76 -16.75
N ARG A 550 -6.04 3.68 -17.73
CA ARG A 550 -5.54 5.06 -17.56
C ARG A 550 -6.54 5.87 -16.73
N THR A 551 -6.12 6.37 -15.57
CA THR A 551 -6.98 7.20 -14.71
C THR A 551 -6.82 8.69 -15.04
N GLY A 552 -7.91 9.46 -15.10
CA GLY A 552 -7.90 10.87 -15.51
C GLY A 552 -7.19 11.87 -14.57
N SER A 553 -6.51 11.42 -13.51
CA SER A 553 -5.78 12.27 -12.57
C SER A 553 -4.26 12.03 -12.63
N LYS A 554 -3.48 13.08 -12.36
CA LYS A 554 -2.02 12.95 -12.17
C LYS A 554 -1.73 12.17 -10.88
N ALA A 555 -0.68 11.36 -10.88
CA ALA A 555 -0.24 10.57 -9.73
C ALA A 555 0.40 11.44 -8.62
N GLU A 556 -0.37 12.32 -7.98
CA GLU A 556 0.14 13.18 -6.90
C GLU A 556 0.32 12.47 -5.56
N SER A 557 -0.29 11.29 -5.34
CA SER A 557 -0.55 10.81 -3.98
C SER A 557 0.33 9.67 -3.44
N THR A 558 1.15 8.98 -4.24
CA THR A 558 1.91 7.81 -3.74
C THR A 558 3.36 7.69 -4.20
N GLY A 559 3.80 8.43 -5.23
CA GLY A 559 5.19 8.36 -5.73
C GLY A 559 5.61 6.99 -6.32
N HIS A 560 4.70 6.02 -6.39
CA HIS A 560 4.94 4.71 -7.00
C HIS A 560 4.90 4.81 -8.52
N ILE A 561 6.07 4.97 -9.15
CA ILE A 561 6.24 4.83 -10.59
C ILE A 561 6.23 3.33 -10.91
N ASN A 562 5.36 2.91 -11.83
CA ASN A 562 5.40 1.54 -12.34
C ASN A 562 6.66 1.39 -13.23
N PRO A 563 7.57 0.44 -12.96
CA PRO A 563 8.85 0.33 -13.67
C PRO A 563 8.70 -0.02 -15.16
N LYS A 564 7.57 -0.62 -15.59
CA LYS A 564 7.28 -0.95 -16.99
C LYS A 564 6.62 0.22 -17.76
N TYR A 565 5.84 1.07 -17.08
CA TYR A 565 4.98 2.06 -17.74
C TYR A 565 5.32 3.54 -17.44
N GLY A 566 6.19 3.83 -16.46
CA GLY A 566 6.69 5.19 -16.20
C GLY A 566 5.67 6.15 -15.56
N SER A 567 6.00 7.45 -15.58
CA SER A 567 5.34 8.50 -14.78
C SER A 567 4.54 9.54 -15.59
N SER A 568 4.09 9.20 -16.80
CA SER A 568 3.27 10.08 -17.64
C SER A 568 1.86 10.32 -17.06
N GLN A 569 1.16 11.35 -17.56
CA GLN A 569 -0.26 11.55 -17.24
C GLN A 569 -1.05 10.26 -17.54
N GLY A 570 -1.95 9.87 -16.64
CA GLY A 570 -2.75 8.65 -16.74
C GLY A 570 -2.30 7.49 -15.84
N ASN A 571 -1.04 7.46 -15.41
CA ASN A 571 -0.47 6.32 -14.68
C ASN A 571 -0.63 6.41 -13.15
N ARG A 572 -1.84 6.15 -12.63
CA ARG A 572 -1.93 5.30 -11.44
C ARG A 572 -2.04 3.86 -11.95
N ALA A 573 -1.03 3.05 -11.67
CA ALA A 573 -1.10 1.62 -11.97
C ALA A 573 -2.00 0.93 -10.94
N THR A 574 -3.32 0.99 -11.14
CA THR A 574 -4.21 -0.05 -10.64
C THR A 574 -4.20 -1.15 -11.68
N SER A 575 -3.30 -2.13 -11.51
CA SER A 575 -3.44 -3.40 -12.22
C SER A 575 -4.66 -4.10 -11.64
N LEU A 576 -5.82 -3.91 -12.28
CA LEU A 576 -6.93 -4.82 -12.09
C LEU A 576 -6.52 -6.14 -12.75
N LEU A 577 -6.03 -7.06 -11.92
CA LEU A 577 -5.97 -8.47 -12.28
C LEU A 577 -7.42 -8.90 -12.48
N ARG A 578 -7.83 -9.00 -13.74
CA ARG A 578 -9.11 -9.57 -14.13
C ARG A 578 -8.96 -11.08 -14.04
N TRP A 579 -9.27 -11.60 -12.86
CA TRP A 579 -9.44 -13.02 -12.63
C TRP A 579 -10.65 -13.49 -13.42
N THR A 580 -10.41 -14.02 -14.63
CA THR A 580 -11.46 -14.65 -15.42
C THR A 580 -11.54 -16.11 -14.96
N ARG A 581 -12.15 -16.32 -13.78
CA ARG A 581 -12.48 -17.68 -13.31
C ARG A 581 -13.62 -18.22 -14.18
N ILE A 582 -13.26 -19.03 -15.15
CA ILE A 582 -14.14 -19.99 -15.82
C ILE A 582 -13.50 -21.35 -15.56
N SER A 583 -14.31 -22.32 -15.13
CA SER A 583 -13.92 -23.45 -14.25
C SER A 583 -13.37 -23.03 -12.85
N GLY A 584 -13.62 -23.74 -11.72
CA GLY A 584 -14.64 -24.78 -11.53
C GLY A 584 -14.57 -25.72 -10.30
N ASN A 585 -14.42 -25.31 -9.02
CA ASN A 585 -14.82 -26.25 -7.93
C ASN A 585 -15.41 -25.65 -6.64
N GLY A 586 -16.46 -26.30 -6.14
CA GLY A 586 -17.30 -25.89 -5.02
C GLY A 586 -17.03 -26.68 -3.73
N GLN A 587 -15.97 -26.31 -3.02
CA GLN A 587 -15.88 -26.53 -1.57
C GLN A 587 -15.84 -25.17 -0.86
N ASP A 588 -16.59 -25.07 0.23
CA ASP A 588 -16.88 -23.89 1.04
C ASP A 588 -15.94 -22.67 0.89
N PHE A 589 -16.32 -21.72 0.03
CA PHE A 589 -15.83 -20.34 0.12
C PHE A 589 -16.45 -19.59 1.32
N SER A 590 -16.25 -20.13 2.52
CA SER A 590 -16.52 -19.45 3.79
C SER A 590 -15.54 -18.29 4.04
N GLU A 591 -14.38 -18.30 3.38
CA GLU A 591 -13.41 -17.21 3.38
C GLU A 591 -12.93 -16.89 1.96
N PRO A 592 -12.96 -15.63 1.51
CA PRO A 592 -11.88 -15.16 0.68
C PRO A 592 -10.64 -15.11 1.58
N HIS A 593 -9.73 -16.08 1.44
CA HIS A 593 -8.38 -15.86 1.98
C HIS A 593 -7.86 -14.55 1.39
N HIS A 594 -7.49 -13.62 2.27
CA HIS A 594 -7.01 -12.30 1.87
C HIS A 594 -5.70 -12.44 1.10
N ALA A 595 -5.80 -12.60 -0.23
CA ALA A 595 -4.72 -12.34 -1.18
C ALA A 595 -4.39 -10.83 -1.29
N ALA A 596 -5.06 -9.99 -0.49
CA ALA A 596 -4.37 -8.88 0.16
C ALA A 596 -3.27 -9.45 1.07
N GLN A 597 -2.15 -9.88 0.46
CA GLN A 597 -0.89 -10.07 1.17
C GLN A 597 -0.70 -8.84 2.05
N SER A 598 -0.74 -9.04 3.37
CA SER A 598 -0.79 -7.93 4.31
C SER A 598 0.34 -6.96 3.98
N PRO A 599 0.11 -5.63 3.89
CA PRO A 599 1.15 -4.70 3.46
C PRO A 599 2.47 -4.85 4.24
N ALA A 600 2.40 -5.34 5.49
CA ALA A 600 3.54 -5.77 6.30
C ALA A 600 4.35 -6.96 5.72
N LEU A 601 3.69 -8.03 5.27
CA LEU A 601 4.36 -9.20 4.65
C LEU A 601 5.07 -8.81 3.33
N LEU A 602 4.41 -7.96 2.53
CA LEU A 602 4.99 -7.37 1.31
C LEU A 602 6.15 -6.38 1.58
N ARG A 603 6.28 -5.86 2.81
CA ARG A 603 7.41 -5.02 3.24
C ARG A 603 8.62 -5.86 3.66
N GLN A 604 8.43 -6.93 4.44
CA GLN A 604 9.55 -7.81 4.84
C GLN A 604 10.23 -8.50 3.65
N ALA A 605 9.46 -8.95 2.65
CA ALA A 605 9.99 -9.52 1.41
C ALA A 605 10.88 -8.55 0.59
N ARG A 606 10.96 -7.27 0.98
CA ARG A 606 11.80 -6.24 0.36
C ARG A 606 13.01 -5.84 1.20
N ARG A 607 13.33 -6.55 2.29
CA ARG A 607 14.60 -6.34 3.02
C ARG A 607 15.78 -6.59 2.06
N PRO A 608 16.64 -5.59 1.78
CA PRO A 608 17.88 -5.85 1.07
C PRO A 608 18.79 -6.67 1.99
N THR A 609 19.16 -7.87 1.57
CA THR A 609 20.18 -8.67 2.25
C THR A 609 21.51 -7.90 2.20
N ALA A 610 21.98 -7.46 3.36
CA ALA A 610 23.25 -6.75 3.47
C ALA A 610 24.43 -7.71 3.26
N ARG A 611 24.84 -7.89 2.00
CA ARG A 611 26.17 -8.42 1.64
C ARG A 611 26.93 -7.37 0.84
N ASN A 612 28.21 -7.22 1.18
CA ASN A 612 29.10 -6.18 0.69
C ASN A 612 29.27 -6.22 -0.85
N PRO A 613 29.02 -5.12 -1.59
CA PRO A 613 29.24 -5.07 -3.04
C PRO A 613 30.72 -5.01 -3.49
N GLN A 614 31.70 -5.17 -2.60
CA GLN A 614 33.12 -4.89 -2.88
C GLN A 614 33.94 -6.09 -3.41
N GLN A 615 33.33 -7.24 -3.69
CA GLN A 615 34.01 -8.41 -4.26
C GLN A 615 33.44 -8.84 -5.63
N ALA A 616 33.38 -7.91 -6.57
CA ALA A 616 33.21 -8.19 -8.00
C ALA A 616 33.73 -7.03 -8.86
N ALA A 617 35.05 -6.94 -9.04
CA ALA A 617 35.67 -5.88 -9.84
C ALA A 617 36.63 -6.45 -10.90
N ARG A 618 36.45 -5.94 -12.13
CA ARG A 618 37.32 -5.98 -13.34
C ARG A 618 37.11 -7.13 -14.36
N PRO A 619 37.40 -6.89 -15.66
CA PRO A 619 37.45 -5.59 -16.37
C PRO A 619 36.70 -5.54 -17.73
N ALA A 620 36.68 -4.31 -18.26
CA ALA A 620 36.04 -3.81 -19.47
C ALA A 620 36.31 -4.57 -20.80
N GLY A 621 35.35 -4.40 -21.72
CA GLY A 621 35.54 -4.53 -23.18
C GLY A 621 34.71 -3.48 -23.93
N HIS A 622 35.36 -2.61 -24.70
CA HIS A 622 34.70 -1.60 -25.54
C HIS A 622 34.01 -2.22 -26.77
N ARG A 623 32.88 -1.66 -27.22
CA ARG A 623 32.66 -1.24 -28.62
C ARG A 623 31.40 -0.39 -28.85
N HIS A 624 31.33 0.18 -30.05
CA HIS A 624 30.62 1.41 -30.44
C HIS A 624 29.08 1.35 -30.59
N ASP A 625 28.53 2.57 -30.63
CA ASP A 625 27.27 2.99 -31.24
C ASP A 625 26.79 2.15 -32.45
N HIS A 626 25.47 1.95 -32.52
CA HIS A 626 24.68 2.68 -33.52
C HIS A 626 23.21 2.82 -33.12
N ALA A 627 22.67 4.03 -33.25
CA ALA A 627 21.25 4.29 -33.09
C ALA A 627 20.50 3.99 -34.39
N LEU A 628 19.31 3.37 -34.30
CA LEU A 628 18.23 3.56 -35.26
C LEU A 628 16.87 3.43 -34.55
N ARG A 629 16.16 4.56 -34.42
CA ARG A 629 14.74 4.59 -34.07
C ARG A 629 13.93 4.49 -35.36
N HIS A 630 12.94 3.60 -35.43
CA HIS A 630 11.76 3.84 -36.25
C HIS A 630 10.49 3.34 -35.54
N PRO A 631 9.40 4.12 -35.53
CA PRO A 631 8.12 3.68 -34.98
C PRO A 631 7.25 3.04 -36.07
N VAL A 632 6.55 1.97 -35.74
CA VAL A 632 5.41 1.49 -36.52
C VAL A 632 4.16 1.66 -35.66
N ARG A 633 3.19 2.43 -36.19
CA ARG A 633 1.84 2.52 -35.65
C ARG A 633 1.08 1.26 -36.03
N LEU A 634 0.32 0.71 -35.08
CA LEU A 634 -1.11 0.41 -35.23
C LEU A 634 -1.80 0.86 -33.93
#